data_AF-A0A9P8FBB3-F1
#
_entry.id   AF-A0A9P8FBB3-F1
#
_cell.length_a   1.000
_cell.length_b   1.000
_cell.length_c   1.000
_cell.angle_alpha   90.00
_cell.angle_beta   90.00
_cell.angle_gamma   90.00
#
_symmetry.space_group_name_H-M   'P 1'
#
loop_
_entity.id
_entity.type
_entity.pdbx_description
1 polymer ?
#
loop_
_entity_poly.entity_id
_entity_poly.type
_entity_poly.pdbx_seq_one_letter_code
_entity_poly.pdbx_strand_id
1 'polypeptide(L)'
;MAPGIADTVKEAITGSPIENAKVAAMSDNMKNYMDSNNRITTDYGVKQTNTDDWLRVASGDKTGPALLEDHASREKIHRFDHERIPERVVHARGAGAFGTFKLFESASDVSSAGVLTDTSRTTPVFIRFSTVLGSRGSADTVRDVRGFAVKFYTEEGNWDIVGNDIPVFFIQDALK
;
A
#
# COMPACT_ATOMS: atom_id res chain seq x y z
N MET A 1 16.49 -3.07 30.13
CA MET A 1 15.31 -2.18 30.28
C MET A 1 14.18 -2.83 29.52
N ALA A 2 13.06 -3.14 30.17
CA ALA A 2 11.90 -3.72 29.49
C ALA A 2 11.38 -2.73 28.43
N PRO A 3 10.99 -3.18 27.23
CA PRO A 3 10.42 -2.30 26.21
C PRO A 3 9.18 -1.61 26.78
N GLY A 4 9.04 -0.30 26.51
CA GLY A 4 7.90 0.47 26.97
C GLY A 4 6.62 -0.02 26.29
N ILE A 5 5.48 0.12 26.96
CA ILE A 5 4.15 -0.26 26.42
C ILE A 5 3.93 0.34 25.02
N ALA A 6 4.46 1.54 24.75
CA ALA A 6 4.40 2.17 23.44
C ALA A 6 5.14 1.38 22.35
N ASP A 7 6.31 0.82 22.64
CA ASP A 7 7.10 0.02 21.69
C ASP A 7 6.45 -1.32 21.44
N THR A 8 5.91 -1.97 22.47
CA THR A 8 5.18 -3.23 22.35
C THR A 8 3.87 -3.06 21.56
N VAL A 9 3.17 -1.93 21.75
CA VAL A 9 1.99 -1.58 20.96
C VAL A 9 2.37 -1.25 19.51
N LYS A 10 3.49 -0.55 19.29
CA LYS A 10 3.99 -0.26 17.94
C LYS A 10 4.33 -1.55 17.20
N GLU A 11 5.05 -2.46 17.85
CA GLU A 11 5.45 -3.76 17.31
C GLU A 11 4.24 -4.68 17.07
N ALA A 12 3.23 -4.64 17.94
CA ALA A 12 1.95 -5.35 17.75
C ALA A 12 1.09 -4.76 16.61
N ILE A 13 1.16 -3.45 16.37
CA ILE A 13 0.43 -2.75 15.30
C ILE A 13 1.15 -2.88 13.95
N THR A 14 2.48 -2.83 13.93
CA THR A 14 3.28 -2.91 12.70
C THR A 14 3.62 -4.34 12.30
N GLY A 15 3.50 -5.30 13.22
CA GLY A 15 4.02 -6.65 13.07
C GLY A 15 5.55 -6.67 13.03
N SER A 16 6.16 -7.83 13.29
CA SER A 16 7.56 -8.05 12.91
C SER A 16 7.67 -7.95 11.39
N PRO A 17 8.72 -7.31 10.84
CA PRO A 17 8.89 -7.21 9.40
C PRO A 17 8.92 -8.61 8.80
N ILE A 18 8.01 -8.90 7.88
CA ILE A 18 8.08 -10.14 7.10
C ILE A 18 9.26 -9.97 6.15
N GLU A 19 10.38 -10.58 6.49
CA GLU A 19 11.54 -10.64 5.61
C GLU A 19 11.27 -11.65 4.50
N ASN A 20 11.08 -11.14 3.29
CA ASN A 20 11.03 -11.96 2.08
C ASN A 20 11.63 -11.18 0.90
N ALA A 21 11.96 -11.90 -0.17
CA ALA A 21 12.60 -11.31 -1.35
C ALA A 21 11.81 -10.13 -1.94
N LYS A 22 10.47 -10.14 -1.85
CA LYS A 22 9.64 -9.05 -2.36
C LYS A 22 9.74 -7.79 -1.49
N VAL A 23 9.68 -7.94 -0.17
CA VAL A 23 9.82 -6.82 0.79
C VAL A 23 11.23 -6.23 0.70
N ALA A 24 12.26 -7.07 0.56
CA ALA A 24 13.63 -6.63 0.31
C ALA A 24 13.74 -5.82 -0.99
N ALA A 25 13.17 -6.31 -2.10
CA ALA A 25 13.16 -5.58 -3.37
C ALA A 25 12.36 -4.26 -3.33
N MET A 26 11.44 -4.10 -2.38
CA MET A 26 10.71 -2.84 -2.19
C MET A 26 11.51 -1.79 -1.39
N SER A 27 12.51 -2.22 -0.62
CA SER A 27 13.26 -1.36 0.30
C SER A 27 13.91 -0.16 -0.41
N ASP A 28 14.37 -0.34 -1.65
CA ASP A 28 14.93 0.73 -2.49
C ASP A 28 13.95 1.89 -2.73
N ASN A 29 12.65 1.59 -2.71
CA ASN A 29 11.57 2.56 -2.91
C ASN A 29 10.96 3.06 -1.60
N MET A 30 11.43 2.58 -0.45
CA MET A 30 10.94 3.02 0.86
C MET A 30 11.76 4.21 1.34
N LYS A 31 11.07 5.29 1.71
CA LYS A 31 11.69 6.47 2.33
C LYS A 31 11.19 6.61 3.75
N ASN A 32 12.13 6.74 4.69
CA ASN A 32 11.81 7.05 6.09
C ASN A 32 11.72 8.57 6.27
N TYR A 33 10.51 9.10 6.23
CA TYR A 33 10.26 10.53 6.42
C TYR A 33 10.38 11.01 7.88
N MET A 34 10.49 10.09 8.84
CA MET A 34 10.60 10.39 10.28
C MET A 34 12.05 10.38 10.78
N ASP A 35 13.03 10.17 9.91
CA ASP A 35 14.45 10.27 10.29
C ASP A 35 14.81 11.73 10.58
N SER A 36 15.30 11.99 11.80
CA SER A 36 15.72 13.32 12.24
C SER A 36 16.89 13.91 11.45
N ASN A 37 17.65 13.08 10.74
CA ASN A 37 18.73 13.53 9.85
C ASN A 37 18.21 14.05 8.51
N ASN A 38 16.95 13.74 8.17
CA ASN A 38 16.35 14.20 6.92
C ASN A 38 15.92 15.66 7.04
N ARG A 39 16.22 16.44 5.99
CA ARG A 39 15.79 17.83 5.86
C ARG A 39 14.50 17.88 5.06
N ILE A 40 13.62 18.84 5.37
CA ILE A 40 12.44 19.10 4.54
C ILE A 40 12.88 19.75 3.23
N THR A 41 12.46 19.18 2.11
CA THR A 41 12.76 19.69 0.76
C THR A 41 11.50 19.72 -0.09
N THR A 42 11.55 20.46 -1.19
CA THR A 42 10.67 20.25 -2.35
C THR A 42 10.99 18.91 -3.01
N ASP A 43 10.14 18.47 -3.94
CA ASP A 43 10.36 17.29 -4.77
C ASP A 43 11.64 17.38 -5.62
N TYR A 44 12.07 18.62 -5.94
CA TYR A 44 13.31 18.90 -6.67
C TYR A 44 14.53 19.06 -5.76
N GLY A 45 14.41 18.79 -4.46
CA GLY A 45 15.51 18.80 -3.50
C GLY A 45 15.87 20.19 -2.94
N VAL A 46 15.05 21.22 -3.18
CA VAL A 46 15.27 22.56 -2.62
C VAL A 46 14.89 22.56 -1.15
N LYS A 47 15.86 22.83 -0.27
CA LYS A 47 15.66 22.88 1.18
C LYS A 47 14.60 23.92 1.56
N GLN A 48 13.64 23.53 2.39
CA GLN A 48 12.63 24.43 2.97
C GLN A 48 12.94 24.66 4.44
N THR A 49 12.94 25.93 4.86
CA THR A 49 13.23 26.35 6.25
C THR A 49 12.00 26.79 7.01
N ASN A 50 10.93 27.17 6.32
CA ASN A 50 9.63 27.51 6.89
C ASN A 50 8.57 26.69 6.14
N THR A 51 7.73 25.96 6.89
CA THR A 51 6.63 25.14 6.35
C THR A 51 5.25 25.63 6.75
N ASP A 52 5.20 26.68 7.58
CA ASP A 52 4.00 27.14 8.28
C ASP A 52 3.41 28.40 7.62
N ASP A 53 4.26 29.20 6.97
CA ASP A 53 3.84 30.40 6.26
C ASP A 53 4.01 30.28 4.75
N TRP A 54 3.05 30.84 4.02
CA TRP A 54 3.21 31.16 2.59
C TRP A 54 4.00 32.45 2.40
N LEU A 55 4.73 32.52 1.30
CA LEU A 55 5.35 33.77 0.87
C LEU A 55 4.25 34.79 0.53
N ARG A 56 4.34 35.95 1.17
CA ARG A 56 3.34 37.02 1.11
C ARG A 56 4.02 38.38 1.13
N VAL A 57 3.33 39.38 0.59
CA VAL A 57 3.73 40.78 0.78
C VAL A 57 3.48 41.14 2.24
N ALA A 58 4.49 41.59 2.97
CA ALA A 58 4.33 42.08 4.34
C ALA A 58 5.06 43.40 4.52
N SER A 59 4.40 44.37 5.17
CA SER A 59 5.03 45.56 5.73
C SER A 59 4.90 45.49 7.25
N GLY A 60 5.71 46.24 8.00
CA GLY A 60 5.89 46.05 9.45
C GLY A 60 4.60 45.82 10.25
N ASP A 61 3.54 46.58 9.95
CA ASP A 61 2.23 46.52 10.61
C ASP A 61 1.11 45.84 9.77
N LYS A 62 1.40 45.39 8.54
CA LYS A 62 0.37 44.93 7.59
C LYS A 62 0.74 43.61 6.91
N THR A 63 -0.16 42.64 7.02
CA THR A 63 -0.13 41.39 6.26
C THR A 63 -0.85 41.58 4.92
N GLY A 64 -0.14 41.38 3.82
CA GLY A 64 -0.67 41.43 2.46
C GLY A 64 -0.94 40.05 1.87
N PRO A 65 -1.29 39.98 0.57
CA PRO A 65 -1.66 38.74 -0.11
C PRO A 65 -0.46 37.81 -0.32
N ALA A 66 -0.74 36.53 -0.52
CA ALA A 66 0.24 35.54 -0.94
C ALA A 66 0.73 35.78 -2.38
N LEU A 67 1.99 35.43 -2.65
CA LEU A 67 2.65 35.65 -3.94
C LEU A 67 2.67 34.38 -4.79
N LEU A 68 2.39 34.52 -6.10
CA LEU A 68 2.40 33.40 -7.04
C LEU A 68 3.81 32.80 -7.24
N GLU A 69 4.86 33.56 -6.97
CA GLU A 69 6.25 33.10 -7.06
C GLU A 69 6.64 32.08 -5.97
N ASP A 70 5.77 31.84 -4.98
CA ASP A 70 5.93 30.77 -4.00
C ASP A 70 5.80 29.39 -4.65
N HIS A 71 6.92 28.86 -5.12
CA HIS A 71 6.97 27.54 -5.75
C HIS A 71 6.76 26.40 -4.76
N ALA A 72 7.25 26.52 -3.53
CA ALA A 72 7.17 25.45 -2.53
C ALA A 72 5.73 25.24 -2.05
N SER A 73 5.00 26.33 -1.77
CA SER A 73 3.59 26.26 -1.39
C SER A 73 2.73 25.71 -2.52
N ARG A 74 2.96 26.16 -3.76
CA ARG A 74 2.23 25.64 -4.93
C ARG A 74 2.50 24.16 -5.18
N GLU A 75 3.75 23.72 -5.11
CA GLU A 75 4.10 22.31 -5.29
C GLU A 75 3.40 21.43 -4.25
N LYS A 76 3.45 21.82 -2.97
CA LYS A 76 2.79 21.10 -1.87
C LYS A 76 1.28 20.99 -2.07
N ILE A 77 0.60 22.09 -2.41
CA ILE A 77 -0.84 22.09 -2.68
C ILE A 77 -1.18 21.30 -3.94
N HIS A 78 -0.39 21.44 -5.01
CA HIS A 78 -0.61 20.69 -6.23
C HIS A 78 -0.48 19.18 -6.00
N ARG A 79 0.48 18.73 -5.17
CA ARG A 79 0.58 17.32 -4.77
C ARG A 79 -0.65 16.86 -3.99
N PHE A 80 -1.09 17.67 -3.01
CA PHE A 80 -2.27 17.40 -2.20
C PHE A 80 -3.55 17.27 -3.06
N ASP A 81 -3.79 18.24 -3.95
CA ASP A 81 -4.97 18.29 -4.81
C ASP A 81 -5.09 17.07 -5.73
N HIS A 82 -3.95 16.42 -6.03
CA HIS A 82 -3.86 15.25 -6.93
C HIS A 82 -3.53 13.94 -6.19
N GLU A 83 -3.69 13.87 -4.86
CA GLU A 83 -3.45 12.64 -4.11
C GLU A 83 -4.43 11.51 -4.46
N ARG A 84 -5.63 11.84 -4.91
CA ARG A 84 -6.71 10.88 -5.10
C ARG A 84 -6.68 10.31 -6.52
N ILE A 85 -6.43 9.01 -6.61
CA ILE A 85 -6.69 8.21 -7.81
C ILE A 85 -8.09 7.58 -7.74
N PRO A 86 -8.72 7.27 -8.89
CA PRO A 86 -9.97 6.53 -8.92
C PRO A 86 -9.88 5.24 -8.12
N GLU A 87 -10.95 4.93 -7.39
CA GLU A 87 -11.06 3.64 -6.71
C GLU A 87 -11.33 2.51 -7.72
N ARG A 88 -11.22 1.26 -7.25
CA ARG A 88 -11.58 0.11 -8.08
C ARG A 88 -13.09 0.15 -8.34
N VAL A 89 -13.50 -0.21 -9.56
CA VAL A 89 -14.92 -0.24 -9.97
C VAL A 89 -15.75 -1.14 -9.06
N VAL A 90 -15.18 -2.26 -8.65
CA VAL A 90 -15.70 -3.18 -7.63
C VAL A 90 -14.56 -3.51 -6.67
N HIS A 91 -14.88 -3.99 -5.46
CA HIS A 91 -13.88 -4.30 -4.45
C HIS A 91 -13.02 -3.10 -4.01
N ALA A 92 -13.63 -1.91 -3.94
CA ALA A 92 -12.95 -0.67 -3.58
C ALA A 92 -12.46 -0.68 -2.11
N ARG A 93 -13.32 -1.09 -1.17
CA ARG A 93 -12.96 -1.28 0.25
C ARG A 93 -12.21 -2.59 0.43
N GLY A 94 -10.98 -2.52 0.96
CA GLY A 94 -10.18 -3.69 1.21
C GLY A 94 -8.87 -3.40 1.94
N ALA A 95 -8.29 -4.44 2.52
CA ALA A 95 -7.04 -4.40 3.26
C ALA A 95 -6.08 -5.45 2.69
N GLY A 96 -4.79 -5.20 2.76
CA GLY A 96 -3.79 -6.12 2.25
C GLY A 96 -2.65 -6.36 3.21
N ALA A 97 -2.00 -7.51 3.06
CA ALA A 97 -0.88 -7.95 3.89
C ALA A 97 0.13 -8.72 3.04
N PHE A 98 1.41 -8.59 3.39
CA PHE A 98 2.46 -9.45 2.86
C PHE A 98 2.47 -10.79 3.60
N GLY A 99 3.00 -11.82 2.95
CA GLY A 99 3.16 -13.13 3.54
C GLY A 99 4.07 -14.02 2.70
N THR A 100 4.05 -15.31 3.01
CA THR A 100 4.75 -16.34 2.23
C THR A 100 3.83 -17.54 2.00
N PHE A 101 4.04 -18.21 0.89
CA PHE A 101 3.42 -19.48 0.55
C PHE A 101 4.48 -20.58 0.54
N LYS A 102 4.14 -21.73 1.10
CA LYS A 102 4.96 -22.94 1.06
C LYS A 102 4.11 -24.14 0.69
N LEU A 103 4.59 -24.89 -0.29
CA LEU A 103 3.95 -26.12 -0.75
C LEU A 103 4.38 -27.28 0.16
N PHE A 104 3.41 -28.10 0.59
CA PHE A 104 3.69 -29.28 1.41
C PHE A 104 4.05 -30.51 0.59
N GLU A 105 3.33 -30.77 -0.49
CA GLU A 105 3.51 -31.91 -1.37
C GLU A 105 3.57 -31.45 -2.83
N SER A 106 4.45 -32.06 -3.62
CA SER A 106 4.62 -31.71 -5.04
C SER A 106 3.42 -32.17 -5.86
N ALA A 107 2.86 -31.28 -6.68
CA ALA A 107 1.80 -31.58 -7.64
C ALA A 107 2.35 -31.77 -9.06
N SER A 108 3.56 -32.34 -9.18
CA SER A 108 4.27 -32.52 -10.47
C SER A 108 3.61 -33.52 -11.41
N ASP A 109 2.68 -34.32 -10.91
CA ASP A 109 1.81 -35.21 -11.68
C ASP A 109 0.72 -34.46 -12.47
N VAL A 110 0.32 -33.26 -12.02
CA VAL A 110 -0.77 -32.48 -12.63
C VAL A 110 -0.40 -31.04 -13.04
N SER A 111 0.78 -30.55 -12.64
CA SER A 111 1.22 -29.18 -12.93
C SER A 111 2.72 -29.10 -13.18
N SER A 112 3.13 -28.19 -14.06
CA SER A 112 4.54 -27.84 -14.28
C SER A 112 4.93 -26.50 -13.66
N ALA A 113 4.03 -25.86 -12.90
CA ALA A 113 4.30 -24.56 -12.28
C ALA A 113 5.25 -24.74 -11.08
N GLY A 114 6.40 -24.08 -11.08
CA GLY A 114 7.43 -24.23 -10.04
C GLY A 114 6.91 -24.02 -8.62
N VAL A 115 6.00 -23.06 -8.44
CA VAL A 115 5.31 -22.78 -7.15
C VAL A 115 4.45 -23.96 -6.64
N LEU A 116 4.06 -24.89 -7.51
CA LEU A 116 3.28 -26.10 -7.19
C LEU A 116 4.07 -27.40 -7.34
N THR A 117 5.36 -27.35 -7.67
CA THR A 117 6.19 -28.56 -7.83
C THR A 117 7.38 -28.60 -6.88
N ASP A 118 7.91 -27.45 -6.47
CA ASP A 118 9.07 -27.35 -5.56
C ASP A 118 8.62 -27.09 -4.11
N THR A 119 8.75 -28.11 -3.25
CA THR A 119 8.38 -28.04 -1.81
C THR A 119 9.45 -27.36 -0.94
N SER A 120 10.66 -27.14 -1.47
CA SER A 120 11.72 -26.41 -0.77
C SER A 120 11.53 -24.89 -0.87
N ARG A 121 10.84 -24.44 -1.93
CA ARG A 121 10.58 -23.04 -2.23
C ARG A 121 9.68 -22.37 -1.19
N THR A 122 10.05 -21.16 -0.80
CA THR A 122 9.17 -20.24 -0.06
C THR A 122 8.85 -19.06 -0.98
N THR A 123 7.61 -18.97 -1.43
CA THR A 123 7.19 -17.96 -2.42
C THR A 123 6.62 -16.74 -1.71
N PRO A 124 7.17 -15.53 -1.89
CA PRO A 124 6.56 -14.33 -1.36
C PRO A 124 5.15 -14.12 -1.93
N VAL A 125 4.22 -13.67 -1.09
CA VAL A 125 2.87 -13.33 -1.52
C VAL A 125 2.43 -11.97 -1.00
N PHE A 126 1.50 -11.35 -1.74
CA PHE A 126 0.72 -10.22 -1.24
C PHE A 126 -0.77 -10.57 -1.38
N ILE A 127 -1.49 -10.47 -0.28
CA ILE A 127 -2.91 -10.76 -0.21
C ILE A 127 -3.68 -9.44 -0.11
N ARG A 128 -4.84 -9.37 -0.77
CA ARG A 128 -5.82 -8.29 -0.58
C ARG A 128 -7.21 -8.88 -0.37
N PHE A 129 -7.75 -8.63 0.82
CA PHE A 129 -9.16 -8.87 1.15
C PHE A 129 -10.01 -7.65 0.80
N SER A 130 -11.28 -7.86 0.48
CA SER A 130 -12.19 -6.76 0.12
C SER A 130 -13.67 -7.13 0.28
N THR A 131 -14.53 -6.13 0.45
CA THR A 131 -15.97 -6.27 0.12
C THR A 131 -16.15 -6.12 -1.39
N VAL A 132 -17.37 -6.12 -1.93
CA VAL A 132 -17.62 -5.99 -3.39
C VAL A 132 -18.26 -4.65 -3.75
N LEU A 133 -19.42 -4.35 -3.16
CA LEU A 133 -20.30 -3.26 -3.61
C LEU A 133 -19.87 -1.88 -3.10
N GLY A 134 -19.40 -1.81 -1.86
CA GLY A 134 -19.10 -0.53 -1.21
C GLY A 134 -17.88 0.20 -1.79
N SER A 135 -17.97 1.53 -1.86
CA SER A 135 -16.83 2.43 -2.13
C SER A 135 -15.74 2.30 -1.06
N ARG A 136 -14.54 2.86 -1.31
CA ARG A 136 -13.36 2.76 -0.43
C ARG A 136 -13.60 3.16 1.03
N GLY A 137 -14.58 4.03 1.30
CA GLY A 137 -14.97 4.49 2.63
C GLY A 137 -16.07 3.68 3.34
N SER A 138 -16.56 2.58 2.75
CA SER A 138 -17.62 1.77 3.36
C SER A 138 -17.14 0.99 4.59
N ALA A 139 -18.08 0.51 5.39
CA ALA A 139 -17.80 -0.33 6.55
C ALA A 139 -17.36 -1.76 6.17
N ASP A 140 -16.58 -2.41 7.04
CA ASP A 140 -16.01 -3.75 6.78
C ASP A 140 -17.00 -4.90 7.08
N THR A 141 -17.81 -4.78 8.12
CA THR A 141 -18.67 -5.85 8.65
C THR A 141 -20.07 -5.87 8.03
N VAL A 142 -20.18 -5.51 6.76
CA VAL A 142 -21.46 -5.46 6.01
C VAL A 142 -21.88 -6.85 5.52
N ARG A 143 -23.14 -7.02 5.12
CA ARG A 143 -23.55 -8.23 4.38
C ARG A 143 -23.17 -8.04 2.91
N ASP A 144 -22.13 -8.75 2.46
CA ASP A 144 -21.63 -8.68 1.08
C ASP A 144 -20.76 -9.93 0.82
N VAL A 145 -20.35 -10.20 -0.42
CA VAL A 145 -19.30 -11.18 -0.73
C VAL A 145 -17.94 -10.61 -0.29
N ARG A 146 -16.95 -11.49 -0.07
CA ARG A 146 -15.57 -11.07 0.20
C ARG A 146 -14.65 -11.51 -0.91
N GLY A 147 -13.96 -10.55 -1.52
CA GLY A 147 -12.86 -10.83 -2.43
C GLY A 147 -11.62 -11.28 -1.66
N PHE A 148 -10.97 -12.32 -2.15
CA PHE A 148 -9.71 -12.86 -1.66
C PHE A 148 -8.74 -12.99 -2.83
N ALA A 149 -7.95 -11.94 -3.05
CA ALA A 149 -6.94 -11.92 -4.10
C ALA A 149 -5.54 -12.19 -3.53
N VAL A 150 -4.83 -13.16 -4.11
CA VAL A 150 -3.46 -13.52 -3.73
C VAL A 150 -2.55 -13.37 -4.93
N LYS A 151 -1.54 -12.51 -4.81
CA LYS A 151 -0.45 -12.38 -5.77
C LYS A 151 0.75 -13.18 -5.30
N PHE A 152 1.18 -14.14 -6.10
CA PHE A 152 2.39 -14.92 -5.92
C PHE A 152 3.52 -14.30 -6.74
N TYR A 153 4.62 -13.98 -6.07
CA TYR A 153 5.84 -13.50 -6.71
C TYR A 153 6.74 -14.70 -7.02
N THR A 154 6.42 -15.43 -8.09
CA THR A 154 7.18 -16.63 -8.50
C THR A 154 8.37 -16.26 -9.38
N GLU A 155 9.35 -17.16 -9.50
CA GLU A 155 10.52 -16.98 -10.37
C GLU A 155 10.14 -17.04 -11.86
N GLU A 156 9.05 -17.73 -12.17
CA GLU A 156 8.53 -17.93 -13.52
C GLU A 156 7.56 -16.80 -13.96
N GLY A 157 7.24 -15.87 -13.06
CA GLY A 157 6.33 -14.76 -13.30
C GLY A 157 5.34 -14.53 -12.17
N ASN A 158 4.74 -13.34 -12.11
CA ASN A 158 3.71 -13.08 -11.11
C ASN A 158 2.44 -13.87 -11.46
N TRP A 159 1.92 -14.62 -10.50
CA TRP A 159 0.66 -15.37 -10.65
C TRP A 159 -0.38 -14.82 -9.69
N ASP A 160 -1.57 -14.50 -10.20
CA ASP A 160 -2.67 -13.94 -9.40
C ASP A 160 -3.81 -14.95 -9.31
N ILE A 161 -4.13 -15.37 -8.08
CA ILE A 161 -5.36 -16.11 -7.78
C ILE A 161 -6.37 -15.10 -7.24
N VAL A 162 -7.38 -14.76 -8.04
CA VAL A 162 -8.39 -13.75 -7.72
C VAL A 162 -9.72 -14.45 -7.44
N GLY A 163 -9.97 -14.77 -6.16
CA GLY A 163 -11.14 -15.52 -5.73
C GLY A 163 -12.09 -14.72 -4.83
N ASN A 164 -13.15 -15.41 -4.38
CA ASN A 164 -14.11 -14.93 -3.38
C ASN A 164 -14.20 -15.92 -2.20
N ASP A 165 -14.88 -15.53 -1.13
CA ASP A 165 -15.22 -16.37 0.03
C ASP A 165 -16.38 -17.35 -0.21
N ILE A 166 -16.98 -17.30 -1.39
CA ILE A 166 -18.04 -18.22 -1.84
C ILE A 166 -17.56 -19.07 -3.04
N PRO A 167 -18.02 -20.32 -3.17
CA PRO A 167 -17.55 -21.24 -4.20
C PRO A 167 -18.23 -21.07 -5.56
N VAL A 168 -19.15 -20.12 -5.70
CA VAL A 168 -19.92 -19.84 -6.92
C VAL A 168 -20.01 -18.33 -7.15
N PHE A 169 -20.38 -17.91 -8.35
CA PHE A 169 -20.64 -16.51 -8.67
C PHE A 169 -22.10 -16.29 -9.09
N PHE A 170 -22.55 -15.03 -9.06
CA PHE A 170 -23.96 -14.68 -9.29
C PHE A 170 -24.42 -14.87 -10.74
N ILE A 171 -23.50 -14.74 -11.69
CA ILE A 171 -23.75 -14.76 -13.13
C ILE A 171 -22.87 -15.82 -13.80
N GLN A 172 -23.30 -16.27 -14.98
CA GLN A 172 -22.61 -17.28 -15.78
C GLN A 172 -21.75 -16.68 -16.90
N ASP A 173 -22.09 -15.48 -17.38
CA ASP A 173 -21.46 -14.81 -18.52
C ASP A 173 -21.00 -13.40 -18.09
N ALA A 174 -19.80 -12.99 -18.51
CA ALA A 174 -19.22 -11.69 -18.21
C ALA A 174 -19.92 -10.51 -18.91
N LEU A 175 -20.79 -10.75 -19.90
CA LEU A 175 -21.62 -9.73 -20.52
C LEU A 175 -22.82 -9.30 -19.67
N LYS A 176 -23.09 -9.97 -18.55
CA LYS A 176 -24.18 -9.64 -17.61
C LYS A 176 -23.73 -8.66 -16.54
#